data_AF-A0A916Y3D6-F1
#
_entry.id   AF-A0A916Y3D6-F1
#
_cell.length_a   1.000
_cell.length_b   1.000
_cell.length_c   1.000
_cell.angle_alpha   90.00
_cell.angle_beta   90.00
_cell.angle_gamma   90.00
#
_symmetry.space_group_name_H-M   'P 1'
#
loop_
_entity.id
_entity.type
_entity.pdbx_description
1 polymer ?
#
loop_
_entity_poly.entity_id
_entity_poly.type
_entity_poly.pdbx_seq_one_letter_code
_entity_poly.pdbx_strand_id
1 'polypeptide(L)'
;MDVLWDADDALTAYDIKDAIEAMRGREMAATTVLTVLSRLEKKGLVSPDKSVRPHRYSAIGSRAEHQAELMHEVLGGSGDRTAVLARFVGGVSPEDAAYLRSLLS
;
A
#
# COMPACT_ATOMS: atom_id res chain seq x y z
N MET A 1 -2.02 -2.50 -5.71
CA MET A 1 -2.44 -2.37 -4.30
C MET A 1 -3.72 -1.56 -4.21
N ASP A 2 -3.85 -0.41 -4.88
CA ASP A 2 -5.08 0.42 -4.80
C ASP A 2 -6.39 -0.36 -4.96
N VAL A 3 -6.51 -1.18 -6.01
CA VAL A 3 -7.69 -2.05 -6.20
C VAL A 3 -8.01 -2.93 -4.97
N LEU A 4 -7.01 -3.43 -4.27
CA LEU A 4 -7.20 -4.26 -3.06
C LEU A 4 -7.45 -3.43 -1.80
N TRP A 5 -6.95 -2.20 -1.73
CA TRP A 5 -7.23 -1.30 -0.60
C TRP A 5 -8.61 -0.65 -0.71
N ASP A 6 -9.10 -0.45 -1.92
CA ASP A 6 -10.41 0.16 -2.19
C ASP A 6 -11.54 -0.89 -2.28
N ALA A 7 -11.21 -2.18 -2.15
CA ALA A 7 -12.18 -3.28 -2.18
C ALA A 7 -12.66 -3.65 -0.77
N ASP A 8 -13.98 -3.78 -0.61
CA ASP A 8 -14.58 -4.25 0.64
C ASP A 8 -14.39 -5.76 0.85
N ASP A 9 -14.29 -6.53 -0.24
CA ASP A 9 -14.15 -7.98 -0.23
C ASP A 9 -12.84 -8.46 -0.88
N ALA A 10 -12.40 -9.66 -0.52
CA ALA A 10 -11.27 -10.32 -1.18
C ALA A 10 -11.55 -10.49 -2.68
N LEU A 11 -10.57 -10.25 -3.54
CA LEU A 11 -10.74 -10.27 -5.00
C LEU A 11 -9.94 -11.37 -5.69
N THR A 12 -10.45 -11.91 -6.79
CA THR A 12 -9.68 -12.83 -7.64
C THR A 12 -8.70 -12.06 -8.52
N ALA A 13 -7.72 -12.76 -9.10
CA ALA A 13 -6.82 -12.15 -10.08
C ALA A 13 -7.55 -11.61 -11.33
N TYR A 14 -8.72 -12.17 -11.67
CA TYR A 14 -9.55 -11.68 -12.78
C TYR A 14 -10.29 -10.40 -12.39
N ASP A 15 -10.89 -10.35 -11.20
CA ASP A 15 -11.53 -9.11 -10.70
C ASP A 15 -10.53 -7.94 -10.66
N ILE A 16 -9.31 -8.21 -10.19
CA ILE A 16 -8.23 -7.21 -10.12
C ILE A 16 -7.78 -6.78 -11.52
N LYS A 17 -7.63 -7.74 -12.44
CA LYS A 17 -7.30 -7.45 -13.84
C LYS A 17 -8.36 -6.51 -14.44
N ASP A 18 -9.63 -6.87 -14.35
CA ASP A 18 -10.72 -6.15 -14.99
C ASP A 18 -10.85 -4.73 -14.41
N ALA A 19 -10.67 -4.56 -13.09
CA ALA A 19 -10.58 -3.24 -12.46
C ALA A 19 -9.41 -2.39 -13.00
N ILE A 20 -8.22 -2.99 -13.18
CA ILE A 20 -7.05 -2.28 -13.73
C ILE A 20 -7.26 -1.90 -15.19
N GLU A 21 -7.84 -2.79 -16.00
CA GLU A 21 -8.14 -2.51 -17.41
C GLU A 21 -9.14 -1.37 -17.54
N ALA A 22 -10.20 -1.37 -16.73
CA ALA A 22 -11.19 -0.29 -16.69
C ALA A 22 -10.55 1.08 -16.36
N MET A 23 -9.60 1.12 -15.42
CA MET A 23 -8.89 2.35 -15.05
C MET A 23 -7.85 2.81 -16.09
N ARG A 24 -7.24 1.88 -16.83
CA ARG A 24 -6.09 2.17 -17.72
C ARG A 24 -6.44 2.16 -19.20
N GLY A 25 -7.62 1.69 -19.59
CA GLY A 25 -8.09 1.63 -20.98
C GLY A 25 -7.25 0.71 -21.88
N ARG A 26 -6.58 -0.30 -21.33
CA ARG A 26 -5.76 -1.25 -22.09
C ARG A 26 -5.85 -2.65 -21.50
N GLU A 27 -5.80 -3.65 -22.37
CA GLU A 27 -5.81 -5.06 -21.95
C GLU A 27 -4.52 -5.47 -21.25
N MET A 28 -4.65 -6.44 -20.36
CA MET A 28 -3.58 -7.04 -19.57
C MET A 28 -3.78 -8.56 -19.45
N ALA A 29 -2.70 -9.32 -19.64
CA ALA A 29 -2.74 -10.75 -19.37
C ALA A 29 -2.97 -11.03 -17.87
N ALA A 30 -3.88 -11.95 -17.55
CA ALA A 30 -4.15 -12.37 -16.17
C ALA A 30 -2.90 -12.92 -15.45
N THR A 31 -1.98 -13.55 -16.20
CA THR A 31 -0.69 -14.04 -15.67
C THR A 31 0.21 -12.92 -15.14
N THR A 32 0.10 -11.70 -15.67
CA THR A 32 0.80 -10.52 -15.15
C THR A 32 0.30 -10.17 -13.76
N VAL A 33 -1.02 -10.16 -13.55
CA VAL A 33 -1.64 -9.89 -12.24
C VAL A 33 -1.25 -10.98 -11.25
N LEU A 34 -1.33 -12.26 -11.64
CA LEU A 34 -0.89 -13.39 -10.81
C LEU A 34 0.59 -13.28 -10.41
N THR A 35 1.46 -12.87 -11.33
CA THR A 35 2.89 -12.68 -11.05
C THR A 35 3.11 -11.56 -10.02
N VAL A 36 2.40 -10.44 -10.15
CA VAL A 36 2.47 -9.34 -9.18
C VAL A 36 1.93 -9.78 -7.82
N LEU A 37 0.79 -10.46 -7.77
CA LEU A 37 0.19 -10.97 -6.53
C LEU A 37 1.14 -11.92 -5.79
N SER A 38 1.83 -12.83 -6.49
CA SER A 38 2.83 -13.71 -5.87
C SER A 38 4.00 -12.92 -5.26
N ARG A 39 4.45 -11.84 -5.90
CA ARG A 39 5.49 -10.96 -5.34
C ARG A 39 5.00 -10.18 -4.13
N LEU A 40 3.75 -9.74 -4.13
CA LEU A 40 3.13 -9.05 -3.01
C LEU A 40 2.90 -9.99 -1.82
N GLU A 41 2.49 -11.24 -2.06
CA GLU A 41 2.35 -12.28 -1.03
C GLU A 41 3.70 -12.53 -0.36
N LYS A 42 4.78 -12.68 -1.14
CA LYS A 42 6.15 -12.83 -0.60
C LYS A 42 6.62 -11.63 0.23
N LYS A 43 6.10 -10.43 -0.06
CA LYS A 43 6.37 -9.21 0.70
C LYS A 43 5.45 -9.06 1.93
N GLY A 44 4.50 -9.96 2.13
CA GLY A 44 3.53 -9.86 3.22
C GLY A 44 2.50 -8.74 3.03
N LEU A 45 2.29 -8.27 1.80
CA LEU A 45 1.36 -7.17 1.50
C LEU A 45 -0.05 -7.64 1.11
N VAL A 46 -0.18 -8.91 0.72
CA VAL A 46 -1.48 -9.50 0.39
C VAL A 46 -1.56 -10.93 0.92
N SER A 47 -2.76 -11.37 1.29
CA SER A 47 -3.03 -12.72 1.73
C SER A 47 -3.98 -13.42 0.75
N PRO A 48 -3.58 -14.55 0.13
CA PRO A 48 -4.50 -15.38 -0.62
C PRO A 48 -5.30 -16.34 0.28
N ASP A 49 -6.61 -16.40 0.09
CA ASP A 49 -7.41 -17.54 0.49
C ASP A 49 -7.18 -18.71 -0.50
N LYS A 50 -6.37 -19.67 -0.05
CA LYS A 50 -5.99 -20.88 -0.81
C LYS A 50 -7.03 -22.00 -0.71
N SER A 51 -8.08 -21.84 0.09
CA SER A 51 -9.14 -22.83 0.25
C SER A 51 -10.15 -22.83 -0.91
N VAL A 52 -10.25 -21.70 -1.62
CA VAL A 52 -11.17 -21.49 -2.75
C VAL A 52 -10.42 -21.37 -4.07
N ARG A 53 -11.04 -21.83 -5.16
CA ARG A 53 -10.52 -21.63 -6.53
C ARG A 53 -11.58 -20.92 -7.40
N PRO A 54 -11.20 -19.87 -8.16
CA PRO A 54 -9.89 -19.20 -8.15
C PRO A 54 -9.58 -18.57 -6.79
N HIS A 55 -8.30 -18.54 -6.40
CA HIS A 55 -7.87 -17.95 -5.13
C HIS A 55 -8.33 -16.48 -5.05
N ARG A 56 -8.72 -16.04 -3.85
CA ARG A 56 -9.09 -14.65 -3.56
C ARG A 56 -8.01 -13.99 -2.72
N TYR A 57 -7.76 -12.71 -2.94
CA TYR A 57 -6.67 -11.96 -2.33
C TYR A 57 -7.24 -10.76 -1.58
N SER A 58 -6.74 -10.53 -0.37
CA SER A 58 -6.99 -9.31 0.42
C SER A 58 -5.68 -8.59 0.70
N ALA A 59 -5.72 -7.26 0.83
CA ALA A 59 -4.58 -6.51 1.34
C ALA A 59 -4.30 -6.89 2.80
N ILE A 60 -3.03 -6.98 3.16
CA ILE A 60 -2.59 -7.05 4.55
C ILE A 60 -2.28 -5.61 4.97
N GLY A 61 -3.12 -5.08 5.85
CA GLY A 61 -3.05 -3.68 6.28
C GLY A 61 -3.67 -2.70 5.28
N SER A 62 -3.93 -1.51 5.80
CA SER A 62 -4.49 -0.37 5.08
C SER A 62 -3.43 0.37 4.26
N ARG A 63 -3.91 1.18 3.32
CA ARG A 63 -3.06 2.12 2.56
C ARG A 63 -2.26 3.04 3.48
N ALA A 64 -2.89 3.52 4.57
CA ALA A 64 -2.28 4.44 5.52
C ALA A 64 -1.16 3.76 6.34
N GLU A 65 -1.37 2.52 6.79
CA GLU A 65 -0.33 1.75 7.50
C GLU A 65 0.88 1.52 6.60
N HIS A 66 0.67 1.12 5.34
CA HIS A 66 1.78 0.94 4.39
C HIS A 66 2.55 2.25 4.13
N GLN A 67 1.85 3.38 4.02
CA GLN A 67 2.51 4.69 3.86
C GLN A 67 3.31 5.09 5.10
N ALA A 68 2.80 4.82 6.30
CA ALA A 68 3.52 5.07 7.55
C ALA A 68 4.77 4.19 7.67
N GLU A 69 4.70 2.92 7.28
CA GLU A 69 5.86 2.01 7.20
C GLU A 69 6.94 2.57 6.28
N LEU A 70 6.58 3.04 5.07
CA LEU A 70 7.53 3.66 4.14
C LEU A 70 8.20 4.91 4.75
N MET A 71 7.45 5.73 5.49
CA MET A 71 8.03 6.88 6.20
C MET A 71 9.04 6.44 7.26
N HIS A 72 8.76 5.35 7.98
CA HIS A 72 9.68 4.78 8.95
C HIS A 72 10.93 4.18 8.30
N GLU A 73 10.81 3.50 7.18
CA GLU A 73 11.96 2.96 6.43
C GLU A 73 12.89 4.08 5.96
N VAL A 74 12.34 5.14 5.36
CA VAL A 74 13.11 6.32 4.93
C VAL A 74 13.84 6.95 6.11
N LEU A 75 13.17 7.07 7.26
CA LEU A 75 13.76 7.64 8.46
C LEU A 75 14.84 6.72 9.07
N GLY A 76 14.63 5.41 9.06
CA GLY A 76 15.57 4.41 9.57
C GLY A 76 16.84 4.28 8.73
N GLY A 77 16.78 4.56 7.43
CA GLY A 77 17.94 4.58 6.53
C GLY A 77 18.78 5.86 6.62
N SER A 78 18.38 6.86 7.41
CA SER A 78 19.07 8.15 7.49
C SER A 78 20.27 8.13 8.45
N GLY A 79 21.40 8.72 8.02
CA GLY A 79 22.60 8.84 8.86
C GLY A 79 22.48 9.87 9.98
N ASP A 80 21.62 10.89 9.81
CA ASP A 80 21.24 11.85 10.84
C ASP A 80 19.72 11.99 10.90
N ARG A 81 19.12 11.12 11.72
CA ARG A 81 17.67 11.04 11.93
C ARG A 81 17.08 12.37 12.42
N THR A 82 17.80 13.08 13.28
CA THR A 82 17.34 14.34 13.86
C THR A 82 17.27 15.44 12.81
N ALA A 83 18.28 15.54 11.94
CA ALA A 83 18.27 16.50 10.85
C ALA A 83 17.13 16.24 9.85
N VAL A 84 16.85 14.98 9.53
CA VAL A 84 15.73 14.61 8.65
C VAL A 84 14.39 14.99 9.27
N LEU A 85 14.16 14.69 10.55
CA LEU A 85 12.94 15.08 11.25
C LEU A 85 12.77 16.60 11.32
N ALA A 86 13.84 17.35 11.60
CA ALA A 86 13.81 18.81 11.63
C ALA A 86 13.43 19.39 10.26
N ARG A 87 13.97 18.83 9.17
CA ARG A 87 13.62 19.25 7.80
C ARG A 87 12.21 18.84 7.40
N PHE A 88 11.76 17.65 7.80
CA PHE A 88 10.39 17.18 7.57
C PHE A 88 9.39 18.09 8.25
N VAL A 89 9.50 18.29 9.57
CA VAL A 89 8.61 19.17 10.34
C VAL A 89 8.70 20.62 9.86
N GLY A 90 9.88 21.09 9.44
CA GLY A 90 10.03 22.43 8.86
C GLY A 90 9.38 22.60 7.48
N GLY A 91 9.06 21.51 6.78
CA GLY A 91 8.49 21.50 5.44
C GLY A 91 6.98 21.18 5.37
N VAL A 92 6.36 20.75 6.47
CA VAL A 92 4.91 20.49 6.49
C VAL A 92 4.11 21.80 6.56
N SER A 93 2.84 21.75 6.14
CA SER A 93 1.96 22.92 6.23
C SER A 93 1.72 23.34 7.69
N PRO A 94 1.32 24.60 7.96
CA PRO A 94 0.95 25.02 9.32
C PRO A 94 -0.18 24.17 9.94
N GLU A 95 -1.12 23.70 9.11
CA GLU A 95 -2.21 22.80 9.50
C GLU A 95 -1.67 21.43 9.93
N ASP A 96 -0.85 20.80 9.09
CA ASP A 96 -0.21 19.53 9.40
C ASP A 96 0.69 19.64 10.64
N ALA A 97 1.42 20.74 10.81
CA ALA A 97 2.25 20.98 12.00
C ALA A 97 1.41 21.09 13.27
N ALA A 98 0.25 21.75 13.21
CA ALA A 98 -0.67 21.81 14.34
C ALA A 98 -1.25 20.43 14.67
N TYR A 99 -1.64 19.67 13.64
CA TYR A 99 -2.16 18.33 13.80
C TYR A 99 -1.11 17.37 14.38
N LEU A 100 0.12 17.37 13.86
CA LEU A 100 1.24 16.59 14.42
C LEU A 100 1.49 16.93 15.89
N ARG A 101 1.44 18.22 16.26
CA ARG A 101 1.55 18.63 17.67
C ARG A 101 0.42 18.06 18.53
N SER A 102 -0.83 18.04 18.04
CA SER A 102 -1.96 17.45 18.78
C SER A 102 -1.89 15.93 18.94
N LEU A 103 -1.18 15.23 18.06
CA LEU A 103 -0.97 13.78 18.17
C LEU A 103 0.15 13.39 19.13
N LEU A 104 1.06 14.32 19.45
CA LEU A 104 2.25 14.08 20.27
C LEU A 104 2.12 14.60 21.71
N SER A 105 1.06 15.34 22.01
CA SER A 105 0.72 15.87 23.34
C SER A 105 -0.09 14.89 24.16
#